data_AF-A0A1W6ZIL4-F1
#
_entry.id   AF-A0A1W6ZIL4-F1
#
_cell.length_a   1.000
_cell.length_b   1.000
_cell.length_c   1.000
_cell.angle_alpha   90.00
_cell.angle_beta   90.00
_cell.angle_gamma   90.00
#
_symmetry.space_group_name_H-M   'P 1'
#
loop_
_entity.id
_entity.type
_entity.pdbx_description
1 polymer ?
#
loop_
_entity_poly.entity_id
_entity_poly.type
_entity_poly.pdbx_seq_one_letter_code
_entity_poly.pdbx_strand_id
1 'polypeptide(L)'
;MNSQNGFEPSKPALSGAILSKAGQSMPDLWRIQHSNANLVARFVRTGQPQRAAGISALVGEAETTIRRELQSIPATSWERLCEAAGWTQVGAASLSWCDGASDEQVWRAWENATPSTPGGDAFFIAAKSMNAKFLLEDDTLSAFVPHLLTDKMKVYVSLAARSEQVLMDCSPAALLAFPKDFQDFLSHRDIKLVHPDAKR
;
A
#
# COMPACT_ATOMS: atom_id res chain seq x y z
N MET A 1 -32.81 -6.62 -36.88
CA MET A 1 -32.45 -6.94 -35.49
C MET A 1 -31.50 -5.86 -35.00
N ASN A 2 -31.99 -4.94 -34.18
CA ASN A 2 -31.22 -3.82 -33.64
C ASN A 2 -30.46 -4.29 -32.40
N SER A 3 -29.13 -4.32 -32.49
CA SER A 3 -28.26 -4.45 -31.32
C SER A 3 -28.11 -3.07 -30.71
N GLN A 4 -28.85 -2.81 -29.63
CA GLN A 4 -28.69 -1.60 -28.82
C GLN A 4 -27.29 -1.62 -28.19
N ASN A 5 -26.40 -0.76 -28.70
CA ASN A 5 -25.21 -0.33 -27.97
C ASN A 5 -25.69 0.41 -26.73
N GLY A 6 -25.52 -0.21 -25.56
CA GLY A 6 -25.80 0.41 -24.27
C GLY A 6 -24.83 1.55 -24.01
N PHE A 7 -25.18 2.75 -24.47
CA PHE A 7 -24.61 3.99 -23.98
C PHE A 7 -25.18 4.22 -22.58
N GLU A 8 -24.34 4.07 -21.54
CA GLU A 8 -24.69 4.62 -20.23
C GLU A 8 -24.93 6.13 -20.38
N PRO A 9 -25.96 6.70 -19.74
CA PRO A 9 -26.23 8.12 -19.83
C PRO A 9 -25.02 8.90 -19.31
N SER A 10 -24.47 9.75 -20.18
CA SER A 10 -23.31 10.59 -19.89
C SER A 10 -23.51 11.29 -18.55
N LYS A 11 -22.60 11.13 -17.59
CA LYS A 11 -22.56 11.96 -16.38
C LYS A 11 -22.03 13.35 -16.80
N PRO A 12 -22.88 14.36 -17.09
CA PRO A 12 -22.41 15.60 -17.72
C PRO A 12 -21.41 16.36 -16.83
N ALA A 13 -21.55 16.22 -15.51
CA ALA A 13 -20.64 16.80 -14.53
C ALA A 13 -19.22 16.22 -14.58
N LEU A 14 -19.02 15.03 -15.19
CA LEU A 14 -17.71 14.38 -15.33
C LEU A 14 -17.19 14.44 -16.77
N SER A 15 -17.76 15.29 -17.62
CA SER A 15 -17.27 15.47 -18.98
C SER A 15 -15.79 15.90 -18.97
N GLY A 16 -14.94 15.18 -19.71
CA GLY A 16 -13.49 15.40 -19.76
C GLY A 16 -12.69 14.78 -18.61
N ALA A 17 -13.33 14.17 -17.61
CA ALA A 17 -12.63 13.46 -16.55
C ALA A 17 -12.08 12.11 -17.05
N ILE A 18 -10.91 11.71 -16.54
CA ILE A 18 -10.43 10.34 -16.67
C ILE A 18 -11.22 9.47 -15.70
N LEU A 19 -11.90 8.46 -16.25
CA LEU A 19 -12.75 7.56 -15.50
C LEU A 19 -12.16 6.15 -15.51
N SER A 20 -12.35 5.44 -14.40
CA SER A 20 -12.15 4.00 -14.36
C SER A 20 -13.18 3.28 -15.23
N LYS A 21 -13.00 1.98 -15.42
CA LYS A 21 -13.90 1.13 -16.20
C LYS A 21 -15.34 1.14 -15.66
N ALA A 22 -15.55 1.22 -14.34
CA ALA A 22 -16.89 1.38 -13.75
C ALA A 22 -17.37 2.84 -13.63
N GLY A 23 -16.67 3.78 -14.27
CA GLY A 23 -17.10 5.18 -14.37
C GLY A 23 -16.86 6.01 -13.11
N GLN A 24 -15.86 5.67 -12.28
CA GLN A 24 -15.41 6.49 -11.15
C GLN A 24 -14.30 7.45 -11.59
N SER A 25 -14.33 8.70 -11.13
CA SER A 25 -13.27 9.66 -11.46
C SER A 25 -12.00 9.39 -10.65
N MET A 26 -10.82 9.73 -11.19
CA MET A 26 -9.56 9.59 -10.42
C MET A 26 -9.58 10.35 -9.08
N PRO A 27 -10.07 11.61 -9.00
CA PRO A 27 -10.20 12.29 -7.71
C PRO A 27 -11.11 11.57 -6.72
N ASP A 28 -12.19 10.93 -7.18
CA ASP A 28 -13.06 10.13 -6.32
C ASP A 28 -12.33 8.89 -5.79
N LEU A 29 -11.65 8.15 -6.65
CA LEU A 29 -10.84 6.99 -6.25
C LEU A 29 -9.79 7.38 -5.21
N TRP A 30 -9.08 8.49 -5.46
CA TRP A 30 -8.09 9.05 -4.55
C TRP A 30 -8.72 9.37 -3.20
N ARG A 31 -9.84 10.09 -3.17
CA ARG A 31 -10.54 10.46 -1.94
C ARG A 31 -11.03 9.24 -1.16
N ILE A 32 -11.60 8.24 -1.84
CA ILE A 32 -12.15 7.04 -1.20
C ILE A 32 -11.03 6.24 -0.53
N GLN A 33 -9.88 6.04 -1.19
CA GLN A 33 -8.76 5.31 -0.59
C GLN A 33 -8.22 6.00 0.66
N HIS A 34 -8.04 7.31 0.62
CA HIS A 34 -7.60 8.08 1.78
C HIS A 34 -8.63 8.03 2.92
N SER A 35 -9.92 8.04 2.58
CA SER A 35 -11.00 7.91 3.56
C SER A 35 -10.97 6.52 4.22
N ASN A 36 -10.77 5.45 3.44
CA ASN A 36 -10.64 4.09 3.94
C ASN A 36 -9.40 3.94 4.83
N ALA A 37 -8.24 4.45 4.40
CA ALA A 37 -7.01 4.41 5.19
C ALA A 37 -7.17 5.16 6.53
N ASN A 38 -7.81 6.34 6.51
CA ASN A 38 -8.12 7.07 7.73
C ASN A 38 -9.10 6.31 8.65
N LEU A 39 -10.08 5.62 8.07
CA LEU A 39 -11.02 4.81 8.82
C LEU A 39 -10.29 3.65 9.52
N VAL A 40 -9.44 2.92 8.79
CA VAL A 40 -8.61 1.83 9.34
C VAL A 40 -7.69 2.36 10.44
N ALA A 41 -6.99 3.47 10.21
CA ALA A 41 -6.11 4.07 11.21
C ALA A 41 -6.85 4.44 12.51
N ARG A 42 -8.06 5.00 12.40
CA ARG A 42 -8.91 5.28 13.57
C ARG A 42 -9.27 4.01 14.32
N PHE A 43 -9.64 2.94 13.63
CA PHE A 43 -10.00 1.69 14.29
C PHE A 43 -8.83 1.00 14.98
N VAL A 44 -7.67 0.95 14.32
CA VAL A 44 -6.41 0.44 14.91
C VAL A 44 -6.10 1.15 16.24
N ARG A 45 -6.32 2.47 16.32
CA ARG A 45 -6.10 3.24 17.56
C ARG A 45 -7.14 3.01 18.66
N THR A 46 -8.40 2.76 18.29
CA THR A 46 -9.51 2.67 19.27
C THR A 46 -9.59 1.33 20.01
N GLY A 47 -8.88 0.29 19.57
CA GLY A 47 -8.71 -0.96 20.32
C GLY A 47 -10.00 -1.76 20.58
N GLN A 48 -11.08 -1.55 19.81
CA GLN A 48 -12.34 -2.31 19.94
C GLN A 48 -12.35 -3.54 19.00
N PRO A 49 -11.99 -4.75 19.46
CA PRO A 49 -11.62 -5.85 18.57
C PRO A 49 -12.79 -6.41 17.75
N GLN A 50 -13.97 -6.50 18.36
CA GLN A 50 -15.17 -7.05 17.70
C GLN A 50 -15.74 -6.10 16.63
N ARG A 51 -15.72 -4.79 16.88
CA ARG A 51 -16.14 -3.78 15.90
C ARG A 51 -15.11 -3.58 14.81
N ALA A 52 -13.82 -3.74 15.14
CA ALA A 52 -12.73 -3.71 14.17
C ALA A 52 -12.83 -4.85 13.16
N ALA A 53 -13.18 -6.07 13.55
CA ALA A 53 -13.27 -7.21 12.63
C ALA A 53 -14.30 -7.01 11.50
N GLY A 54 -15.54 -6.61 11.85
CA GLY A 54 -16.58 -6.37 10.85
C GLY A 54 -16.28 -5.20 9.91
N ILE A 55 -15.64 -4.15 10.43
CA ILE A 55 -15.25 -2.98 9.63
C ILE A 55 -14.04 -3.28 8.75
N SER A 56 -13.06 -4.04 9.25
CA SER A 56 -11.92 -4.51 8.44
C SER A 56 -12.38 -5.37 7.26
N ALA A 57 -13.39 -6.23 7.45
CA ALA A 57 -13.96 -7.02 6.36
C ALA A 57 -14.61 -6.12 5.29
N LEU A 58 -15.47 -5.18 5.71
CA LEU A 58 -16.13 -4.23 4.80
C LEU A 58 -15.12 -3.35 4.06
N VAL A 59 -14.09 -2.85 4.75
CA VAL A 59 -13.03 -2.06 4.14
C VAL A 59 -12.20 -2.90 3.16
N GLY A 60 -11.89 -4.15 3.50
CA GLY A 60 -11.14 -5.06 2.61
C GLY A 60 -11.88 -5.36 1.31
N GLU A 61 -13.19 -5.58 1.35
CA GLU A 61 -14.03 -5.74 0.16
C GLU A 61 -14.07 -4.47 -0.70
N ALA A 62 -14.23 -3.31 -0.05
CA ALA A 62 -14.20 -2.01 -0.72
C ALA A 62 -12.84 -1.75 -1.37
N GLU A 63 -11.73 -2.05 -0.69
CA GLU A 63 -10.37 -1.93 -1.23
C GLU A 63 -10.15 -2.83 -2.43
N THR A 64 -10.64 -4.07 -2.40
CA THR A 64 -10.54 -5.00 -3.54
C THR A 64 -11.25 -4.44 -4.76
N THR A 65 -12.41 -3.81 -4.57
CA THR A 65 -13.13 -3.14 -5.66
C THR A 65 -12.35 -1.94 -6.20
N ILE A 66 -11.82 -1.09 -5.32
CA ILE A 66 -11.03 0.06 -5.73
C ILE A 66 -9.76 -0.35 -6.48
N ARG A 67 -9.06 -1.40 -6.04
CA ARG A 67 -7.86 -1.91 -6.72
C ARG A 67 -8.18 -2.37 -8.16
N ARG A 68 -9.34 -2.97 -8.38
CA ARG A 68 -9.81 -3.33 -9.74
C ARG A 68 -10.10 -2.08 -10.57
N GLU A 69 -10.68 -1.04 -9.99
CA GLU A 69 -10.89 0.22 -10.71
C GLU A 69 -9.57 0.89 -11.10
N LEU A 70 -8.58 0.90 -10.20
CA LEU A 70 -7.24 1.44 -10.46
C LEU A 70 -6.55 0.77 -11.65
N GLN A 71 -6.76 -0.53 -11.87
CA GLN A 71 -6.18 -1.27 -13.02
C GLN A 71 -6.62 -0.74 -14.38
N SER A 72 -7.63 0.12 -14.45
CA SER A 72 -8.05 0.80 -15.68
C SER A 72 -7.57 2.25 -15.79
N ILE A 73 -6.90 2.77 -14.77
CA ILE A 73 -6.36 4.13 -14.73
C ILE A 73 -4.90 4.09 -15.20
N PRO A 74 -4.50 4.87 -16.22
CA PRO A 74 -3.10 4.95 -16.62
C PRO A 74 -2.22 5.49 -15.49
N ALA A 75 -1.11 4.81 -15.21
CA ALA A 75 -0.18 5.18 -14.14
C ALA A 75 0.28 6.64 -14.23
N THR A 76 0.59 7.14 -15.43
CA THR A 76 1.01 8.52 -15.67
C THR A 76 -0.08 9.56 -15.32
N SER A 77 -1.35 9.19 -15.44
CA SER A 77 -2.47 10.07 -15.07
C SER A 77 -2.66 10.12 -13.54
N TRP A 78 -2.45 8.98 -12.87
CA TRP A 78 -2.45 8.90 -11.41
C TRP A 78 -1.27 9.64 -10.79
N GLU A 79 -0.06 9.53 -11.38
CA GLU A 79 1.11 10.29 -10.98
C GLU A 79 0.83 11.80 -11.02
N ARG A 80 0.30 12.32 -12.13
CA ARG A 80 -0.05 13.75 -12.26
C ARG A 80 -1.06 14.22 -11.22
N LEU A 81 -2.05 13.38 -10.90
CA LEU A 81 -3.01 13.68 -9.83
C LEU A 81 -2.28 13.80 -8.48
N CYS A 82 -1.39 12.86 -8.16
CA CYS A 82 -0.64 12.88 -6.91
C CYS A 82 0.40 14.00 -6.85
N GLU A 83 1.02 14.37 -7.96
CA GLU A 83 1.88 15.56 -8.05
C GLU A 83 1.11 16.84 -7.75
N ALA A 84 -0.11 16.97 -8.28
CA ALA A 84 -0.96 18.15 -8.06
C ALA A 84 -1.59 18.18 -6.65
N ALA A 85 -2.01 17.04 -6.13
CA ALA A 85 -2.66 16.92 -4.82
C ALA A 85 -1.67 16.84 -3.64
N GLY A 86 -0.41 16.49 -3.94
CA GLY A 86 0.62 16.11 -2.98
C GLY A 86 0.75 14.58 -2.85
N TRP A 87 2.00 14.10 -2.87
CA TRP A 87 2.30 12.69 -2.68
C TRP A 87 2.00 12.23 -1.25
N THR A 88 1.30 11.11 -1.15
CA THR A 88 1.02 10.43 0.12
C THR A 88 1.36 8.96 -0.02
N GLN A 89 1.57 8.27 1.11
CA GLN A 89 1.87 6.83 1.11
C GLN A 89 0.73 6.02 0.47
N VAL A 90 -0.52 6.42 0.71
CA VAL A 90 -1.70 5.80 0.09
C VAL A 90 -1.71 6.04 -1.42
N GLY A 91 -1.40 7.26 -1.88
CA GLY A 91 -1.29 7.59 -3.30
C GLY A 91 -0.19 6.77 -4.00
N ALA A 92 0.98 6.63 -3.36
CA ALA A 92 2.08 5.81 -3.84
C ALA A 92 1.72 4.32 -3.90
N ALA A 93 1.07 3.79 -2.86
CA ALA A 93 0.60 2.41 -2.85
C ALA A 93 -0.41 2.14 -3.97
N SER A 94 -1.32 3.07 -4.23
CA SER A 94 -2.34 2.93 -5.27
C SER A 94 -1.78 3.00 -6.68
N LEU A 95 -0.68 3.74 -6.90
CA LEU A 95 0.02 3.74 -8.18
C LEU A 95 0.43 2.31 -8.60
N SER A 96 0.77 1.44 -7.64
CA SER A 96 1.14 0.04 -7.91
C SER A 96 0.00 -0.82 -8.50
N TRP A 97 -1.23 -0.32 -8.49
CA TRP A 97 -2.38 -0.99 -9.11
C TRP A 97 -2.77 -0.39 -10.47
N CYS A 98 -2.19 0.75 -10.86
CA CYS A 98 -2.51 1.43 -12.10
C CYS A 98 -2.00 0.69 -13.35
N ASP A 99 -2.68 0.91 -14.46
CA ASP A 99 -2.29 0.37 -15.76
C ASP A 99 -0.94 0.93 -16.20
N GLY A 100 -0.06 0.05 -16.66
CA GLY A 100 1.29 0.41 -17.11
C GLY A 100 2.25 0.92 -16.03
N ALA A 101 1.93 0.76 -14.73
CA ALA A 101 2.84 1.16 -13.65
C ALA A 101 4.16 0.37 -13.70
N SER A 102 5.30 1.08 -13.70
CA SER A 102 6.65 0.52 -13.65
C SER A 102 7.24 0.48 -12.23
N ASP A 103 8.32 -0.27 -12.02
CA ASP A 103 9.00 -0.36 -10.72
C ASP A 103 9.56 1.02 -10.33
N GLU A 104 10.20 1.71 -11.27
CA GLU A 104 10.77 3.04 -11.07
C GLU A 104 9.73 4.08 -10.68
N GLN A 105 8.55 4.06 -11.32
CA GLN A 105 7.45 4.97 -10.98
C GLN A 105 6.96 4.75 -9.54
N VAL A 106 6.75 3.49 -9.17
CA VAL A 106 6.24 3.11 -7.84
C VAL A 106 7.22 3.51 -6.73
N TRP A 107 8.51 3.22 -6.89
CA TRP A 107 9.48 3.51 -5.83
C TRP A 107 9.79 5.00 -5.71
N ARG A 108 9.87 5.71 -6.84
CA ARG A 108 9.94 7.19 -6.82
C ARG A 108 8.72 7.81 -6.13
N ALA A 109 7.52 7.26 -6.33
CA ALA A 109 6.33 7.75 -5.63
C ALA A 109 6.43 7.54 -4.12
N TRP A 110 6.96 6.41 -3.66
CA TRP A 110 7.17 6.14 -2.23
C TRP A 110 8.22 7.06 -1.59
N GLU A 111 9.31 7.33 -2.30
CA GLU A 111 10.33 8.30 -1.87
C GLU A 111 9.74 9.70 -1.72
N ASN A 112 8.97 10.16 -2.70
CA ASN A 112 8.28 11.45 -2.64
C ASN A 112 7.24 11.52 -1.52
N ALA A 113 6.58 10.41 -1.23
CA ALA A 113 5.54 10.32 -0.20
C ALA A 113 6.08 10.17 1.24
N THR A 114 7.34 9.78 1.41
CA THR A 114 7.91 9.43 2.72
C THR A 114 9.26 10.14 2.93
N PRO A 115 9.23 11.47 3.15
CA PRO A 115 10.47 12.25 3.31
C PRO A 115 11.18 12.03 4.65
N SER A 116 10.55 11.33 5.60
CA SER A 116 11.09 11.05 6.94
C SER A 116 11.01 9.56 7.26
N THR A 117 11.63 9.13 8.36
CA THR A 117 11.63 7.73 8.82
C THR A 117 10.20 7.15 8.80
N PRO A 118 9.95 6.04 8.08
CA PRO A 118 8.65 5.41 8.04
C PRO A 118 8.28 4.81 9.40
N GLY A 119 7.00 4.91 9.77
CA GLY A 119 6.54 4.45 11.08
C GLY A 119 5.14 4.89 11.50
N GLY A 120 4.49 5.81 10.78
CA GLY A 120 3.10 6.18 11.07
C GLY A 120 2.09 5.11 10.61
N ASP A 121 0.89 5.08 11.20
CA ASP A 121 -0.17 4.12 10.80
C ASP A 121 -0.44 4.14 9.29
N ALA A 122 -0.41 5.33 8.66
CA ALA A 122 -0.61 5.49 7.23
C ALA A 122 0.42 4.71 6.38
N PHE A 123 1.66 4.59 6.87
CA PHE A 123 2.72 3.86 6.19
C PHE A 123 2.38 2.37 6.15
N PHE A 124 2.04 1.77 7.28
CA PHE A 124 1.71 0.35 7.37
C PHE A 124 0.42 0.00 6.63
N ILE A 125 -0.59 0.87 6.68
CA ILE A 125 -1.85 0.68 5.95
C ILE A 125 -1.57 0.71 4.44
N ALA A 126 -0.84 1.71 3.96
CA ALA A 126 -0.49 1.84 2.55
C ALA A 126 0.39 0.68 2.07
N ALA A 127 1.41 0.29 2.85
CA ALA A 127 2.30 -0.83 2.52
C ALA A 127 1.51 -2.14 2.37
N LYS A 128 0.60 -2.46 3.29
CA LYS A 128 -0.30 -3.63 3.18
C LYS A 128 -1.26 -3.56 1.99
N SER A 129 -1.50 -2.38 1.43
CA SER A 129 -2.32 -2.19 0.24
C SER A 129 -1.53 -2.26 -1.06
N MET A 130 -0.21 -2.44 -1.02
CA MET A 130 0.63 -2.55 -2.23
C MET A 130 0.24 -3.75 -3.10
N ASN A 131 0.43 -3.60 -4.40
CA ASN A 131 0.41 -4.72 -5.32
C ASN A 131 1.66 -5.59 -5.10
N ALA A 132 1.43 -6.87 -4.78
CA ALA A 132 2.50 -7.81 -4.44
C ALA A 132 3.55 -7.96 -5.53
N LYS A 133 3.20 -7.69 -6.81
CA LYS A 133 4.13 -7.80 -7.95
C LYS A 133 5.37 -6.88 -7.85
N PHE A 134 5.32 -5.84 -7.01
CA PHE A 134 6.44 -4.92 -6.80
C PHE A 134 7.24 -5.24 -5.53
N LEU A 135 6.68 -6.00 -4.60
CA LEU A 135 7.30 -6.26 -3.31
C LEU A 135 8.43 -7.29 -3.45
N LEU A 136 9.42 -7.21 -2.56
CA LEU A 136 10.46 -8.24 -2.44
C LEU A 136 9.81 -9.56 -2.01
N GLU A 137 10.24 -10.67 -2.61
CA GLU A 137 9.71 -12.02 -2.39
C GLU A 137 10.43 -12.82 -1.30
N ASP A 138 11.47 -12.24 -0.70
CA ASP A 138 12.25 -12.86 0.36
C ASP A 138 11.36 -13.26 1.56
N ASP A 139 11.61 -14.46 2.07
CA ASP A 139 10.87 -15.10 3.15
C ASP A 139 11.63 -15.13 4.48
N THR A 140 12.86 -14.63 4.52
CA THR A 140 13.67 -14.50 5.75
C THR A 140 14.17 -13.08 5.96
N LEU A 141 14.30 -12.64 7.21
CA LEU A 141 14.79 -11.28 7.52
C LEU A 141 16.22 -11.06 7.02
N SER A 142 17.09 -12.07 7.12
CA SER A 142 18.48 -11.96 6.66
C SER A 142 18.57 -11.68 5.16
N ALA A 143 17.64 -12.20 4.35
CA ALA A 143 17.60 -11.98 2.91
C ALA A 143 17.25 -10.54 2.51
N PHE A 144 16.59 -9.77 3.39
CA PHE A 144 16.36 -8.33 3.17
C PHE A 144 17.62 -7.47 3.37
N VAL A 145 18.63 -7.97 4.09
CA VAL A 145 19.81 -7.18 4.49
C VAL A 145 20.61 -6.65 3.28
N PRO A 146 20.91 -7.43 2.24
CA PRO A 146 21.57 -6.93 1.04
C PRO A 146 20.78 -5.80 0.35
N HIS A 147 19.45 -5.84 0.41
CA HIS A 147 18.58 -4.84 -0.21
C HIS A 147 18.57 -3.50 0.55
N LEU A 148 18.87 -3.48 1.86
CA LEU A 148 18.86 -2.25 2.67
C LEU A 148 19.82 -1.17 2.14
N LEU A 149 20.93 -1.59 1.52
CA LEU A 149 21.94 -0.67 0.98
C LEU A 149 21.55 -0.10 -0.38
N THR A 150 20.71 -0.82 -1.14
CA THR A 150 20.34 -0.46 -2.50
C THR A 150 19.00 0.26 -2.55
N ASP A 151 18.00 -0.26 -1.84
CA ASP A 151 16.63 0.23 -1.89
C ASP A 151 15.94 0.05 -0.54
N LYS A 152 16.30 0.93 0.38
CA LYS A 152 15.82 0.93 1.76
C LYS A 152 14.30 1.08 1.87
N MET A 153 13.70 1.91 1.00
CA MET A 153 12.25 2.13 1.02
C MET A 153 11.51 0.86 0.60
N LYS A 154 11.98 0.18 -0.46
CA LYS A 154 11.43 -1.11 -0.89
C LYS A 154 11.52 -2.18 0.18
N VAL A 155 12.62 -2.23 0.94
CA VAL A 155 12.74 -3.12 2.12
C VAL A 155 11.68 -2.81 3.17
N TYR A 156 11.56 -1.54 3.58
CA TYR A 156 10.60 -1.15 4.63
C TYR A 156 9.15 -1.40 4.21
N VAL A 157 8.79 -1.05 2.98
CA VAL A 157 7.44 -1.27 2.45
C VAL A 157 7.16 -2.77 2.33
N SER A 158 8.09 -3.57 1.82
CA SER A 158 7.93 -5.02 1.70
C SER A 158 7.75 -5.66 3.08
N LEU A 159 8.63 -5.37 4.05
CA LEU A 159 8.48 -5.89 5.41
C LEU A 159 7.18 -5.44 6.07
N ALA A 160 6.75 -4.19 5.90
CA ALA A 160 5.47 -3.73 6.44
C ALA A 160 4.26 -4.42 5.80
N ALA A 161 4.33 -4.72 4.50
CA ALA A 161 3.26 -5.36 3.75
C ALA A 161 3.10 -6.85 4.11
N ARG A 162 4.21 -7.54 4.40
CA ARG A 162 4.24 -9.01 4.56
C ARG A 162 4.99 -9.51 5.79
N SER A 163 5.15 -8.71 6.84
CA SER A 163 5.91 -9.11 8.04
C SER A 163 5.47 -10.47 8.62
N GLU A 164 4.18 -10.76 8.64
CA GLU A 164 3.62 -12.04 9.12
C GLU A 164 3.93 -13.25 8.23
N GLN A 165 4.61 -13.04 7.09
CA GLN A 165 5.09 -14.10 6.17
C GLN A 165 6.61 -14.23 6.19
N VAL A 166 7.33 -13.34 6.88
CA VAL A 166 8.81 -13.29 6.88
C VAL A 166 9.34 -13.92 8.16
N LEU A 167 10.23 -14.90 8.00
CA LEU A 167 10.88 -15.62 9.07
C LEU A 167 11.97 -14.75 9.74
N MET A 168 11.91 -14.70 11.06
CA MET A 168 12.95 -14.16 11.91
C MET A 168 14.06 -15.19 12.10
N ASP A 169 15.04 -15.17 11.21
CA ASP A 169 16.19 -16.09 11.18
C ASP A 169 17.49 -15.46 11.74
N CYS A 170 17.44 -14.19 12.12
CA CYS A 170 18.58 -13.45 12.63
C CYS A 170 18.79 -13.66 14.14
N SER A 171 20.04 -13.88 14.56
CA SER A 171 20.40 -13.94 15.99
C SER A 171 20.32 -12.56 16.66
N PRO A 172 20.20 -12.47 18.01
CA PRO A 172 20.21 -11.18 18.70
C PRO A 172 21.46 -10.33 18.39
N ALA A 173 22.62 -10.96 18.24
CA ALA A 173 23.85 -10.25 17.87
C ALA A 173 23.80 -9.69 16.43
N ALA A 174 23.20 -10.43 15.49
CA ALA A 174 23.01 -9.96 14.12
C ALA A 174 22.05 -8.76 14.05
N LEU A 175 20.98 -8.76 14.85
CA LEU A 175 20.04 -7.64 14.93
C LEU A 175 20.69 -6.36 15.44
N LEU A 176 21.57 -6.47 16.44
CA LEU A 176 22.30 -5.32 16.98
C LEU A 176 23.30 -4.73 15.98
N ALA A 177 23.70 -5.49 14.96
CA ALA A 177 24.58 -5.03 13.89
C ALA A 177 23.84 -4.27 12.77
N PHE A 178 22.49 -4.29 12.75
CA PHE A 178 21.73 -3.55 11.75
C PHE A 178 21.78 -2.04 11.97
N PRO A 179 21.54 -1.22 10.92
CA PRO A 179 21.36 0.22 11.09
C PRO A 179 20.30 0.55 12.15
N LYS A 180 20.55 1.58 12.98
CA LYS A 180 19.71 1.90 14.14
C LYS A 180 18.26 2.18 13.77
N ASP A 181 18.05 2.90 12.68
CA ASP A 181 16.72 3.19 12.15
C ASP A 181 15.99 1.94 11.66
N PHE A 182 16.70 0.96 11.09
CA PHE A 182 16.11 -0.32 10.74
C PHE A 182 15.76 -1.14 11.98
N GLN A 183 16.59 -1.12 13.02
CA GLN A 183 16.24 -1.74 14.31
C GLN A 183 14.97 -1.10 14.91
N ASP A 184 14.86 0.23 14.86
CA ASP A 184 13.71 0.97 15.36
C ASP A 184 12.44 0.64 14.54
N PHE A 185 12.58 0.51 13.22
CA PHE A 185 11.52 0.05 12.32
C PHE A 185 11.05 -1.38 12.64
N LEU A 186 11.99 -2.32 12.80
CA LEU A 186 11.70 -3.72 13.15
C LEU A 186 11.04 -3.86 14.53
N SER A 187 11.29 -2.91 15.43
CA SER A 187 10.67 -2.86 16.76
C SER A 187 9.25 -2.30 16.74
N HIS A 188 8.75 -1.83 15.59
CA HIS A 188 7.39 -1.30 15.48
C HIS A 188 6.35 -2.41 15.68
N ARG A 189 5.27 -2.10 16.41
CA ARG A 189 4.20 -3.07 16.77
C ARG A 189 3.53 -3.78 15.58
N ASP A 190 3.57 -3.16 14.40
CA ASP A 190 2.96 -3.67 13.17
C ASP A 190 3.92 -4.55 12.34
N ILE A 191 5.19 -4.65 12.75
CA ILE A 191 6.15 -5.62 12.23
C ILE A 191 6.07 -6.87 13.11
N LYS A 192 5.49 -7.94 12.56
CA LYS A 192 5.28 -9.21 13.25
C LYS A 192 5.94 -10.35 12.49
N LEU A 193 7.27 -10.45 12.61
CA LEU A 193 8.02 -11.51 11.95
C LEU A 193 7.66 -12.88 12.55
N VAL A 194 7.65 -13.90 11.70
CA VAL A 194 7.42 -15.29 12.10
C VAL A 194 8.66 -15.79 12.83
N HIS A 195 8.54 -16.20 14.08
CA HIS A 195 9.66 -16.84 14.76
C HIS A 195 9.60 -18.36 14.47
N PRO A 196 10.70 -18.99 14.01
CA PRO A 196 10.78 -20.43 13.86
C PRO A 196 10.73 -21.07 15.25
N ASP A 197 9.51 -21.29 15.73
CA ASP A 197 9.15 -22.03 16.93
C ASP A 197 10.02 -21.77 18.18
N ALA A 198 9.50 -20.90 19.05
CA ALA A 198 9.37 -21.24 20.46
C ALA A 198 8.41 -22.45 20.60
N LYS A 199 8.83 -23.63 20.16
CA LYS A 199 8.11 -24.89 20.38
C LYS A 199 7.98 -25.10 21.89
N ARG A 200 6.75 -25.05 22.41
CA ARG A 200 6.36 -25.71 23.66
C ARG A 200 6.03 -27.16 23.38
#